data_AF-A0A553PL40-F1
#
_entry.id   AF-A0A553PL40-F1
#
_cell.length_a   1.000
_cell.length_b   1.000
_cell.length_c   1.000
_cell.angle_alpha   90.00
_cell.angle_beta   90.00
_cell.angle_gamma   90.00
#
_symmetry.space_group_name_H-M   'P 1'
#
loop_
_entity.id
_entity.type
_entity.pdbx_description
1 polymer ?
#
loop_
_entity_poly.entity_id
_entity_poly.type
_entity_poly.pdbx_seq_one_letter_code
_entity_poly.pdbx_strand_id
1 'polypeptide(L)'
;MIGNQSPFLNIQGASEEQILTPTGDFMTRFPFDQVTGSFKDVMVIMAKELNFSVSYFQRRDLNWGNKVNALERYHISVGESRYKSNLKHCEDLIMYYWIVLCTYFGKAFPLGSGKTPLPASKQWLFFTIMFVGNVMLMAYRASLTSELSNRTKKWPFITLDQLLISDYQLLARKGGFSDSLFTNAEEGSIFHSLYNKFLKDDRDQYMINDIPTLLQELMQSKKRALFYLLETVYTYPEYNCQISAPWISNYPNFLSMAFPKSSPYKEFFQFLLYEHLEQPLVIAVLLTLGFNSSKRRCIIGMSEGEYLGYSNEPITYRTVTY
;
A
#
# COMPACT_ATOMS: atom_id res chain seq x y z
N MET A 1 20.39 27.28 33.97
CA MET A 1 19.30 27.21 32.98
C MET A 1 18.38 26.06 33.39
N ILE A 2 17.20 26.36 33.92
CA ILE A 2 16.22 25.35 34.34
C ILE A 2 15.41 25.01 33.08
N GLY A 3 15.64 23.84 32.49
CA GLY A 3 14.90 23.40 31.31
C GLY A 3 13.42 23.24 31.66
N ASN A 4 12.54 23.67 30.75
CA ASN A 4 11.09 23.44 30.83
C ASN A 4 10.81 21.92 30.83
N GLN A 5 10.80 21.31 32.00
CA GLN A 5 10.38 19.93 32.19
C GLN A 5 8.84 19.87 32.22
N SER A 6 8.31 18.80 31.63
CA SER A 6 6.88 18.50 31.63
C SER A 6 6.34 18.41 33.07
N PRO A 7 5.20 19.04 33.41
CA PRO A 7 4.60 18.94 34.74
C PRO A 7 3.99 17.55 35.02
N PHE A 8 3.92 16.67 34.02
CA PHE A 8 3.24 15.36 34.14
C PHE A 8 4.11 14.26 34.70
N LEU A 9 5.41 14.32 34.43
CA LEU A 9 6.39 13.33 34.86
C LEU A 9 7.75 14.00 34.99
N ASN A 10 8.24 14.12 36.22
CA ASN A 10 9.58 14.61 36.51
C ASN A 10 10.39 13.48 37.12
N ILE A 11 11.61 13.31 36.62
CA ILE A 11 12.52 12.24 36.98
C ILE A 11 13.77 12.89 37.59
N GLN A 12 14.06 12.59 38.86
CA GLN A 12 15.21 13.11 39.58
C GLN A 12 16.05 11.97 40.13
N GLY A 13 17.23 11.72 39.57
CA GLY A 13 18.19 10.76 40.13
C GLY A 13 19.03 10.01 39.09
N ALA A 14 19.99 9.21 39.59
CA ALA A 14 20.86 8.38 38.78
C ALA A 14 20.20 7.04 38.45
N SER A 15 20.35 6.59 37.21
CA SER A 15 19.73 5.36 36.70
C SER A 15 20.41 4.09 37.20
N GLU A 16 19.62 3.07 37.55
CA GLU A 16 20.15 1.81 38.07
C GLU A 16 20.34 0.72 36.99
N GLU A 17 19.63 0.77 35.85
CA GLU A 17 19.71 -0.30 34.86
C GLU A 17 19.34 0.17 33.45
N GLN A 18 20.17 -0.16 32.45
CA GLN A 18 19.90 0.10 31.03
C GLN A 18 19.63 -1.20 30.29
N ILE A 19 18.48 -1.27 29.63
CA ILE A 19 18.02 -2.40 28.80
C ILE A 19 18.14 -1.97 27.34
N LEU A 20 18.88 -2.73 26.53
CA LEU A 20 18.91 -2.53 25.08
C LEU A 20 17.69 -3.25 24.47
N THR A 21 16.85 -2.50 23.77
CA THR A 21 15.67 -3.03 23.08
C THR A 21 16.07 -3.69 21.74
N PRO A 22 15.23 -4.58 21.16
CA PRO A 22 15.48 -5.17 19.84
C PRO A 22 15.62 -4.13 18.71
N THR A 23 15.08 -2.93 18.88
CA THR A 23 15.21 -1.81 17.94
C THR A 23 16.53 -1.04 18.09
N GLY A 24 17.36 -1.39 19.07
CA GLY A 24 18.65 -0.74 19.36
C GLY A 24 18.54 0.47 20.29
N ASP A 25 17.37 0.74 20.87
CA ASP A 25 17.17 1.87 21.79
C ASP A 25 17.47 1.46 23.24
N PHE A 26 17.92 2.42 24.04
CA PHE A 26 18.17 2.21 25.47
C PHE A 26 16.93 2.56 26.28
N MET A 27 16.47 1.63 27.10
CA MET A 27 15.47 1.85 28.13
C MET A 27 16.15 1.88 29.49
N THR A 28 15.90 2.93 30.25
CA THR A 28 16.49 3.13 31.56
C THR A 28 15.43 3.03 32.62
N ARG A 29 15.57 2.10 33.57
CA ARG A 29 14.62 1.94 34.69
C ARG A 29 14.85 3.01 35.74
N PHE A 30 13.75 3.56 36.27
CA PHE A 30 13.80 4.54 37.36
C PHE A 30 13.17 3.98 38.64
N PRO A 31 13.83 4.21 39.80
CA PRO A 31 13.22 4.00 41.10
C PRO A 31 11.93 4.79 41.26
N PHE A 32 10.96 4.19 41.94
CA PHE A 32 9.62 4.73 42.07
C PHE A 32 9.59 6.08 42.82
N ASP A 33 10.47 6.25 43.80
CA ASP A 33 10.68 7.46 44.60
C ASP A 33 11.24 8.63 43.77
N GLN A 34 11.98 8.35 42.70
CA GLN A 34 12.58 9.36 41.81
C GLN A 34 11.61 9.93 40.76
N VAL A 35 10.46 9.29 40.56
CA VAL A 35 9.41 9.77 39.66
C VAL A 35 8.45 10.65 40.45
N THR A 36 8.10 11.82 39.93
CA THR A 36 7.10 12.73 40.52
C THR A 36 6.16 13.26 39.44
N GLY A 37 4.97 13.74 39.81
CA GLY A 37 3.97 14.28 38.89
C GLY A 37 2.64 13.55 38.94
N SER A 38 1.58 14.18 38.43
CA SER A 38 0.21 13.69 38.54
C SER A 38 -0.02 12.32 37.89
N PHE A 39 0.79 11.95 36.90
CA PHE A 39 0.68 10.64 36.24
C PHE A 39 1.16 9.50 37.15
N LYS A 40 2.16 9.76 38.01
CA LYS A 40 2.58 8.80 39.03
C LYS A 40 1.43 8.54 40.00
N ASP A 41 0.81 9.58 40.53
CA ASP A 41 -0.26 9.46 41.52
C ASP A 41 -1.42 8.59 41.01
N VAL A 42 -1.82 8.80 39.75
CA VAL A 42 -2.84 7.97 39.09
C VAL A 42 -2.38 6.52 38.97
N MET A 43 -1.14 6.26 38.54
CA MET A 43 -0.60 4.91 38.44
C MET A 43 -0.50 4.22 39.80
N VAL A 44 -0.19 4.94 40.89
CA VAL A 44 -0.18 4.40 42.26
C VAL A 44 -1.58 3.95 42.66
N ILE A 45 -2.58 4.80 42.42
CA ILE A 45 -3.98 4.49 42.74
C ILE A 45 -4.44 3.28 41.94
N MET A 46 -4.17 3.24 40.63
CA MET A 46 -4.53 2.08 39.80
C MET A 46 -3.81 0.80 40.25
N ALA A 47 -2.51 0.85 40.56
CA ALA A 47 -1.75 -0.29 41.04
C ALA A 47 -2.36 -0.87 42.33
N LYS A 48 -2.76 0.02 43.25
CA LYS A 48 -3.35 -0.34 44.54
C LYS A 48 -4.76 -0.94 44.39
N GLU A 49 -5.62 -0.30 43.61
CA GLU A 49 -7.03 -0.70 43.49
C GLU A 49 -7.25 -1.88 42.53
N LEU A 50 -6.36 -2.06 41.54
CA LEU A 50 -6.50 -3.09 40.50
C LEU A 50 -5.44 -4.20 40.58
N ASN A 51 -4.59 -4.18 41.61
CA ASN A 51 -3.55 -5.18 41.87
C ASN A 51 -2.56 -5.37 40.70
N PHE A 52 -2.12 -4.27 40.09
CA PHE A 52 -1.07 -4.27 39.05
C PHE A 52 0.27 -3.83 39.60
N SER A 53 1.37 -4.35 39.05
CA SER A 53 2.71 -3.83 39.30
C SER A 53 3.06 -2.73 38.29
N VAL A 54 3.63 -1.63 38.77
CA VAL A 54 4.04 -0.50 37.93
C VAL A 54 5.56 -0.36 37.99
N SER A 55 6.19 -0.22 36.84
CA SER A 55 7.62 0.11 36.70
C SER A 55 7.78 1.23 35.69
N TYR A 56 8.65 2.19 35.99
CA TYR A 56 8.88 3.36 35.14
C TYR A 56 10.17 3.20 34.33
N PHE A 57 10.09 3.50 33.04
CA PHE A 57 11.22 3.47 32.13
C PHE A 57 11.28 4.77 31.32
N GLN A 58 12.49 5.30 31.13
CA GLN A 58 12.76 6.33 30.13
C GLN A 58 13.38 5.67 28.92
N ARG A 59 12.78 5.88 27.75
CA ARG A 59 13.36 5.45 26.48
C ARG A 59 14.23 6.58 25.93
N ARG A 60 15.47 6.25 25.56
CA ARG A 60 16.39 7.14 24.85
C ARG A 60 16.61 6.58 23.46
N ASP A 61 15.90 7.15 22.49
CA ASP A 61 16.06 6.76 21.10
C ASP A 61 17.36 7.35 20.54
N LEU A 62 18.22 6.50 19.99
CA LEU A 62 19.48 6.94 19.37
C LEU A 62 19.25 7.64 18.01
N ASN A 63 18.11 7.34 17.38
CA ASN A 63 17.79 7.75 16.02
C ASN A 63 16.80 8.92 15.91
N TRP A 64 16.14 9.30 17.01
CA TRP A 64 15.18 10.40 17.00
C TRP A 64 15.92 11.74 17.10
N GLY A 65 16.02 12.47 15.99
CA GLY A 65 16.62 13.81 15.91
C GLY A 65 17.96 13.90 15.17
N ASN A 66 18.69 12.80 14.99
CA ASN A 66 20.00 12.80 14.31
C ASN A 66 19.95 12.84 12.77
N LYS A 67 18.75 12.92 12.16
CA LYS A 67 18.58 13.03 10.70
C LYS A 67 18.11 14.40 10.20
N VAL A 68 18.15 15.45 11.02
CA VAL A 68 17.76 16.82 10.59
C VAL A 68 18.99 17.72 10.35
N ASN A 69 20.10 17.15 9.87
CA ASN A 69 21.23 17.91 9.34
C ASN A 69 21.57 17.44 7.92
N ALA A 70 20.69 17.78 6.98
CA ALA A 70 21.07 17.94 5.57
C ALA A 70 20.07 18.92 4.94
N LEU A 71 20.61 20.03 4.46
CA LEU A 71 19.93 21.09 3.75
C LEU A 71 19.31 20.58 2.45
N GLU A 72 18.05 20.13 2.48
CA GLU A 72 17.19 20.11 1.29
C GLU A 72 15.90 20.86 1.62
N ARG A 73 15.91 22.17 1.32
CA ARG A 73 14.67 22.95 1.24
C ARG A 73 13.94 22.53 -0.03
N TYR A 74 12.99 21.61 0.10
CA TYR A 74 11.99 21.41 -0.92
C TYR A 74 11.04 22.62 -0.92
N HIS A 75 11.23 23.54 -1.87
CA HIS A 75 10.23 24.55 -2.21
C HIS A 75 9.10 23.85 -2.97
N ILE A 76 8.07 23.42 -2.25
CA ILE A 76 6.81 22.98 -2.86
C ILE A 76 5.92 24.23 -3.00
N SER A 77 5.89 24.81 -4.19
CA SER A 77 4.89 25.82 -4.55
C SER A 77 3.58 25.13 -4.91
N VAL A 78 2.70 24.96 -3.92
CA VAL A 78 1.32 24.49 -4.14
C VAL A 78 0.48 25.67 -4.62
N GLY A 79 -0.14 25.54 -5.79
CA GLY A 79 -1.02 26.55 -6.38
C GLY A 79 -2.21 26.85 -5.47
N GLU A 80 -2.23 28.07 -4.93
CA GLU A 80 -3.30 28.61 -4.12
C GLU A 80 -4.43 29.16 -5.00
N SER A 81 -5.55 28.46 -5.10
CA SER A 81 -6.83 29.17 -5.12
C SER A 81 -7.99 28.27 -4.68
N ARG A 82 -8.85 28.83 -3.84
CA ARG A 82 -10.16 28.33 -3.37
C ARG A 82 -10.27 27.26 -2.28
N TYR A 83 -9.26 26.44 -1.98
CA TYR A 83 -9.38 25.46 -0.87
C TYR A 83 -8.96 25.99 0.52
N LYS A 84 -8.39 27.21 0.59
CA LYS A 84 -7.81 27.78 1.81
C LYS A 84 -8.82 28.23 2.88
N SER A 85 -10.04 28.65 2.52
CA SER A 85 -10.97 29.18 3.52
C SER A 85 -11.53 28.10 4.44
N ASN A 86 -11.85 26.92 3.89
CA ASN A 86 -12.41 25.82 4.66
C ASN A 86 -11.33 25.07 5.45
N LEU A 87 -10.10 25.01 4.92
CA LEU A 87 -8.97 24.41 5.64
C LEU A 87 -8.57 25.25 6.85
N LYS A 88 -8.54 26.58 6.71
CA LYS A 88 -8.20 27.49 7.82
C LYS A 88 -9.22 27.42 8.95
N HIS A 89 -10.50 27.30 8.63
CA HIS A 89 -11.55 27.12 9.63
C HIS A 89 -11.42 25.77 10.37
N CYS A 90 -10.99 24.72 9.68
CA CYS A 90 -10.73 23.41 10.26
C CYS A 90 -9.46 23.43 11.13
N GLU A 91 -8.40 24.11 10.69
CA GLU A 91 -7.17 24.33 11.48
C GLU A 91 -7.47 25.12 12.74
N ASP A 92 -8.25 26.18 12.65
CA ASP A 92 -8.67 26.99 13.81
C ASP A 92 -9.51 26.16 14.78
N LEU A 93 -10.46 25.34 14.29
CA LEU A 93 -11.26 24.42 15.12
C LEU A 93 -10.42 23.35 15.79
N ILE A 94 -9.51 22.71 15.06
CA ILE A 94 -8.58 21.72 15.61
C ILE A 94 -7.68 22.39 16.65
N MET A 95 -7.18 23.60 16.40
CA MET A 95 -6.35 24.32 17.35
C MET A 95 -7.15 24.75 18.59
N TYR A 96 -8.40 25.17 18.45
CA TYR A 96 -9.27 25.49 19.59
C TYR A 96 -9.58 24.26 20.44
N TYR A 97 -9.97 23.13 19.83
CA TYR A 97 -10.19 21.88 20.56
C TYR A 97 -8.91 21.33 21.16
N TRP A 98 -7.78 21.44 20.45
CA TRP A 98 -6.46 21.05 20.95
C TRP A 98 -5.97 21.96 22.05
N ILE A 99 -6.26 23.26 22.01
CA ILE A 99 -5.98 24.18 23.12
C ILE A 99 -6.89 23.85 24.29
N VAL A 100 -8.17 23.53 24.10
CA VAL A 100 -9.04 23.09 25.20
C VAL A 100 -8.54 21.79 25.82
N LEU A 101 -8.13 20.82 24.99
CA LEU A 101 -7.48 19.59 25.43
C LEU A 101 -6.16 19.95 26.15
N CYS A 102 -5.21 20.61 25.52
CA CYS A 102 -3.93 20.97 26.14
C CYS A 102 -4.03 21.96 27.30
N THR A 103 -5.12 22.73 27.48
CA THR A 103 -5.30 23.61 28.66
C THR A 103 -5.98 22.89 29.81
N TYR A 104 -6.88 21.94 29.54
CA TYR A 104 -7.39 21.01 30.56
C TYR A 104 -6.36 19.96 30.97
N PHE A 105 -5.52 19.53 30.03
CA PHE A 105 -4.46 18.56 30.27
C PHE A 105 -3.21 19.27 30.80
N GLY A 106 -2.86 20.47 30.31
CA GLY A 106 -1.65 21.26 30.58
C GLY A 106 -1.59 22.01 31.90
N LYS A 107 -2.74 22.43 32.44
CA LYS A 107 -2.77 23.02 33.77
C LYS A 107 -2.53 21.90 34.78
N ALA A 108 -1.30 21.85 35.30
CA ALA A 108 -1.10 21.31 36.63
C ALA A 108 -2.20 21.89 37.51
N PHE A 109 -3.03 21.02 38.10
CA PHE A 109 -3.98 21.49 39.11
C PHE A 109 -3.17 22.36 40.05
N PRO A 110 -3.60 23.60 40.35
CA PRO A 110 -2.91 24.38 41.33
C PRO A 110 -2.94 23.55 42.61
N LEU A 111 -1.82 22.92 42.93
CA LEU A 111 -1.48 22.39 44.26
C LEU A 111 -1.29 23.62 45.16
N GLY A 112 -2.35 24.42 45.25
CA GLY A 112 -2.42 25.55 46.15
C GLY A 112 -2.52 24.95 47.54
N SER A 113 -1.45 25.13 48.30
CA SER A 113 -1.40 24.95 49.75
C SER A 113 -2.73 25.34 50.40
N GLY A 114 -3.56 24.36 50.77
CA GLY A 114 -4.77 24.58 51.58
C GLY A 114 -6.14 24.55 50.89
N LYS A 115 -6.27 24.19 49.61
CA LYS A 115 -7.60 23.99 49.00
C LYS A 115 -8.07 22.54 49.14
N THR A 116 -9.25 22.37 49.74
CA THR A 116 -9.94 21.09 49.95
C THR A 116 -9.95 20.23 48.68
N PRO A 117 -9.71 18.90 48.80
CA PRO A 117 -9.71 18.01 47.65
C PRO A 117 -11.04 18.13 46.89
N LEU A 118 -10.95 18.08 45.55
CA LEU A 118 -12.13 17.99 44.70
C LEU A 118 -12.98 16.79 45.16
N PRO A 119 -14.32 16.93 45.24
CA PRO A 119 -15.21 15.81 45.51
C PRO A 119 -14.90 14.65 44.55
N ALA A 120 -14.89 13.42 45.05
CA ALA A 120 -14.53 12.22 44.27
C ALA A 120 -15.33 12.11 42.97
N SER A 121 -16.60 12.52 42.95
CA SER A 121 -17.45 12.54 41.76
C SER A 121 -16.88 13.39 40.61
N LYS A 122 -16.24 14.54 40.91
CA LYS A 122 -15.61 15.39 39.90
C LYS A 122 -14.30 14.79 39.38
N GLN A 123 -13.57 14.09 40.23
CA GLN A 123 -12.33 13.39 39.84
C GLN A 123 -12.65 12.24 38.87
N TRP A 124 -13.68 11.45 39.16
CA TRP A 124 -14.14 10.38 38.27
C TRP A 124 -14.65 10.91 36.92
N LEU A 125 -15.47 11.96 36.92
CA LEU A 125 -15.93 12.59 35.67
C LEU A 125 -14.76 13.04 34.80
N PHE A 126 -13.76 13.70 35.41
CA PHE A 126 -12.57 14.13 34.70
C PHE A 126 -11.77 12.94 34.16
N PHE A 127 -11.55 11.90 34.97
CA PHE A 127 -10.87 10.69 34.56
C PHE A 127 -11.56 10.02 33.35
N THR A 128 -12.89 9.90 33.36
CA THR A 128 -13.63 9.30 32.25
C THR A 128 -13.49 10.12 30.97
N ILE A 129 -13.58 11.46 31.05
CA ILE A 129 -13.38 12.33 29.89
C ILE A 129 -11.96 12.18 29.32
N MET A 130 -10.95 12.14 30.19
CA MET A 130 -9.55 11.95 29.80
C MET A 130 -9.33 10.57 29.18
N PHE A 131 -9.93 9.52 29.74
CA PHE A 131 -9.84 8.15 29.24
C PHE A 131 -10.47 8.03 27.85
N VAL A 132 -11.71 8.50 27.68
CA VAL A 132 -12.40 8.48 26.38
C VAL A 132 -11.65 9.30 25.34
N GLY A 133 -11.15 10.50 25.70
CA GLY A 133 -10.34 11.32 24.80
C GLY A 133 -9.05 10.64 24.35
N ASN A 134 -8.35 9.95 25.26
CA ASN A 134 -7.15 9.18 24.91
C ASN A 134 -7.49 7.99 24.00
N VAL A 135 -8.56 7.25 24.28
CA VAL A 135 -9.00 6.12 23.44
C VAL A 135 -9.34 6.61 22.03
N MET A 136 -10.07 7.72 21.90
CA MET A 136 -10.39 8.33 20.60
C MET A 136 -9.13 8.78 19.85
N LEU A 137 -8.18 9.42 20.55
CA LEU A 137 -6.93 9.85 19.93
C LEU A 137 -6.08 8.65 19.46
N MET A 138 -6.02 7.58 20.25
CA MET A 138 -5.32 6.35 19.86
C MET A 138 -5.99 5.69 18.66
N ALA A 139 -7.32 5.60 18.63
CA ALA A 139 -8.08 5.06 17.49
C ALA A 139 -7.85 5.89 16.22
N TYR A 140 -7.89 7.22 16.33
CA TYR A 140 -7.60 8.13 15.21
C TYR A 140 -6.17 7.93 14.69
N ARG A 141 -5.17 7.88 15.58
CA ARG A 141 -3.76 7.65 15.17
C ARG A 141 -3.58 6.28 14.51
N ALA A 142 -4.24 5.24 15.01
CA ALA A 142 -4.21 3.92 14.41
C ALA A 142 -4.84 3.93 13.00
N SER A 143 -6.02 4.53 12.84
CA SER A 143 -6.69 4.66 11.54
C SER A 143 -5.87 5.48 10.55
N LEU A 144 -5.34 6.63 10.97
CA LEU A 144 -4.48 7.47 10.13
C LEU A 144 -3.21 6.72 9.71
N THR A 145 -2.58 5.99 10.62
CA THR A 145 -1.39 5.18 10.31
C THR A 145 -1.74 4.05 9.34
N SER A 146 -2.92 3.43 9.49
CA SER A 146 -3.40 2.39 8.58
C SER A 146 -3.64 2.94 7.17
N GLU A 147 -4.33 4.07 7.03
CA GLU A 147 -4.56 4.72 5.74
C GLU A 147 -3.26 5.19 5.08
N LEU A 148 -2.34 5.79 5.85
CA LEU A 148 -1.03 6.21 5.34
C LEU A 148 -0.12 5.02 4.99
N SER A 149 -0.31 3.88 5.63
CA SER A 149 0.42 2.64 5.32
C SER A 149 -0.06 1.99 4.03
N ASN A 150 -1.34 2.18 3.66
CA ASN A 150 -1.92 1.54 2.49
C ASN A 150 -1.84 2.45 1.27
N ARG A 151 -0.76 2.33 0.49
CA ARG A 151 -0.65 2.99 -0.82
C ARG A 151 -1.33 2.13 -1.89
N THR A 152 -2.63 2.35 -2.10
CA THR A 152 -3.33 1.75 -3.23
C THR A 152 -2.93 2.45 -4.52
N LYS A 153 -2.30 1.71 -5.44
CA LYS A 153 -2.02 2.22 -6.80
C LYS A 153 -3.33 2.26 -7.57
N LYS A 154 -3.78 3.45 -7.95
CA LYS A 154 -4.93 3.62 -8.86
C LYS A 154 -4.43 3.69 -10.30
N TRP A 155 -4.90 2.76 -11.13
CA TRP A 155 -4.64 2.75 -12.56
C TRP A 155 -5.63 3.67 -13.30
N PRO A 156 -5.23 4.29 -14.41
CA PRO A 156 -6.12 5.14 -15.21
C PRO A 156 -7.26 4.37 -15.87
N PHE A 157 -7.06 3.07 -16.09
CA PHE A 157 -8.06 2.13 -16.61
C PHE A 157 -7.74 0.73 -16.04
N ILE A 158 -8.77 -0.08 -15.86
CA ILE A 158 -8.68 -1.49 -15.42
C ILE A 158 -9.28 -2.42 -16.49
N THR A 159 -10.05 -1.87 -17.43
CA THR A 159 -10.66 -2.62 -18.54
C THR A 159 -10.31 -1.99 -19.89
N LEU A 160 -10.44 -2.79 -20.95
CA LEU A 160 -10.27 -2.30 -22.32
C LEU A 160 -11.33 -1.24 -22.69
N ASP A 161 -12.52 -1.30 -22.09
CA ASP A 161 -13.58 -0.29 -22.31
C ASP A 161 -13.16 1.07 -21.73
N GLN A 162 -12.58 1.05 -20.53
CA GLN A 162 -12.04 2.25 -19.90
C GLN A 162 -10.84 2.80 -20.69
N LEU A 163 -10.00 1.92 -21.26
CA LEU A 163 -8.92 2.33 -22.15
C LEU A 163 -9.47 3.05 -23.39
N LEU A 164 -10.57 2.54 -23.98
CA LEU A 164 -11.23 3.16 -25.13
C LEU A 164 -11.76 4.57 -24.81
N ILE A 165 -12.14 4.86 -23.56
CA ILE A 165 -12.58 6.20 -23.14
C ILE A 165 -11.40 7.12 -22.80
N SER A 166 -10.29 6.54 -22.34
CA SER A 166 -9.11 7.30 -21.88
C SER A 166 -8.33 8.00 -23.01
N ASP A 167 -7.47 8.93 -22.59
CA ASP A 167 -6.52 9.66 -23.45
C ASP A 167 -5.23 8.86 -23.75
N TYR A 168 -5.18 7.58 -23.36
CA TYR A 168 -3.99 6.75 -23.57
C TYR A 168 -3.94 6.26 -25.01
N GLN A 169 -2.74 6.22 -25.58
CA GLN A 169 -2.48 5.62 -26.89
C GLN A 169 -2.20 4.13 -26.72
N LEU A 170 -2.72 3.32 -27.64
CA LEU A 170 -2.50 1.88 -27.67
C LEU A 170 -1.30 1.54 -28.55
N LEU A 171 -0.33 0.83 -27.97
CA LEU A 171 0.75 0.18 -28.69
C LEU A 171 0.45 -1.31 -28.85
N ALA A 172 0.74 -1.85 -30.03
CA ALA A 172 0.62 -3.26 -30.33
C ALA A 172 1.85 -3.75 -31.09
N ARG A 173 2.09 -5.07 -31.07
CA ARG A 173 3.10 -5.66 -31.94
C ARG A 173 2.54 -5.80 -33.37
N LYS A 174 3.32 -5.36 -34.36
CA LYS A 174 3.00 -5.57 -35.78
C LYS A 174 3.27 -7.03 -36.17
N GLY A 175 2.34 -7.61 -36.92
CA GLY A 175 2.33 -9.03 -37.22
C GLY A 175 2.00 -9.93 -36.03
N GLY A 176 1.84 -11.22 -36.32
CA GLY A 176 1.49 -12.23 -35.34
C GLY A 176 0.07 -12.08 -34.81
N PHE A 177 -0.16 -12.63 -33.61
CA PHE A 177 -1.48 -12.77 -33.05
C PHE A 177 -2.14 -11.43 -32.70
N SER A 178 -1.42 -10.51 -32.05
CA SER A 178 -1.96 -9.21 -31.62
C SER A 178 -2.46 -8.39 -32.79
N ASP A 179 -1.69 -8.31 -33.89
CA ASP A 179 -2.11 -7.65 -35.11
C ASP A 179 -3.36 -8.32 -35.71
N SER A 180 -3.36 -9.65 -35.86
CA SER A 180 -4.52 -10.38 -36.39
C SER A 180 -5.79 -10.22 -35.56
N LEU A 181 -5.64 -10.07 -34.24
CA LEU A 181 -6.76 -9.88 -33.32
C LEU A 181 -7.45 -8.54 -33.57
N PHE A 182 -6.69 -7.49 -33.87
CA PHE A 182 -7.24 -6.17 -34.17
C PHE A 182 -7.73 -6.05 -35.60
N THR A 183 -7.00 -6.60 -36.58
CA THR A 183 -7.39 -6.49 -38.00
C THR A 183 -8.59 -7.33 -38.37
N ASN A 184 -8.76 -8.50 -37.73
CA ASN A 184 -9.85 -9.44 -38.02
C ASN A 184 -10.99 -9.35 -36.99
N ALA A 185 -10.99 -8.31 -36.17
CA ALA A 185 -12.01 -8.10 -35.15
C ALA A 185 -13.39 -7.86 -35.80
N GLU A 186 -14.41 -8.60 -35.34
CA GLU A 186 -15.79 -8.44 -35.79
C GLU A 186 -16.31 -7.02 -35.50
N GLU A 187 -17.12 -6.47 -36.42
CA GLU A 187 -17.73 -5.16 -36.24
C GLU A 187 -18.56 -5.12 -34.95
N GLY A 188 -18.40 -4.06 -34.16
CA GLY A 188 -19.03 -3.93 -32.84
C GLY A 188 -18.25 -4.57 -31.69
N SER A 189 -17.19 -5.36 -31.95
CA SER A 189 -16.31 -5.83 -30.89
C SER A 189 -15.44 -4.69 -30.32
N ILE A 190 -14.98 -4.88 -29.08
CA ILE A 190 -14.10 -3.91 -28.41
C ILE A 190 -12.76 -3.75 -29.13
N PHE A 191 -12.23 -4.83 -29.70
CA PHE A 191 -10.98 -4.80 -30.48
C PHE A 191 -11.15 -4.02 -31.77
N HIS A 192 -12.29 -4.16 -32.45
CA HIS A 192 -12.61 -3.37 -33.63
C HIS A 192 -12.68 -1.87 -33.30
N SER A 193 -13.28 -1.54 -32.15
CA SER A 193 -13.39 -0.16 -31.66
C SER A 193 -12.02 0.42 -31.29
N LEU A 194 -11.16 -0.35 -30.61
CA LEU A 194 -9.79 0.04 -30.28
C LEU A 194 -8.92 0.22 -31.54
N TYR A 195 -9.06 -0.70 -32.51
CA TYR A 195 -8.37 -0.62 -33.78
C TYR A 195 -8.74 0.67 -34.54
N ASN A 196 -10.05 0.95 -34.66
CA ASN A 196 -10.53 2.15 -35.32
C ASN A 196 -10.10 3.44 -34.61
N LYS A 197 -10.07 3.46 -33.27
CA LYS A 197 -9.69 4.66 -32.50
C LYS A 197 -8.18 4.92 -32.53
N PHE A 198 -7.36 3.89 -32.42
CA PHE A 198 -5.93 4.07 -32.13
C PHE A 198 -4.98 3.62 -33.24
N LEU A 199 -5.39 2.67 -34.09
CA LEU A 199 -4.47 1.96 -34.98
C LEU A 199 -4.77 2.15 -36.47
N LYS A 200 -5.98 2.61 -36.83
CA LYS A 200 -6.43 2.73 -38.21
C LYS A 200 -5.66 3.77 -39.03
N ASP A 201 -5.48 4.96 -38.47
CA ASP A 201 -4.90 6.10 -39.21
C ASP A 201 -3.36 6.02 -39.24
N ASP A 202 -2.73 5.59 -38.14
CA ASP A 202 -1.27 5.59 -37.96
C ASP A 202 -0.72 4.19 -37.63
N ARG A 203 -1.15 3.18 -38.40
CA ARG A 203 -0.81 1.77 -38.12
C ARG A 203 0.69 1.53 -37.95
N ASP A 204 1.52 2.11 -38.81
CA ASP A 204 2.97 1.90 -38.77
C ASP A 204 3.66 2.58 -37.58
N GLN A 205 3.04 3.60 -36.98
CA GLN A 205 3.58 4.29 -35.81
C GLN A 205 3.27 3.52 -34.51
N TYR A 206 2.05 2.97 -34.40
CA TYR A 206 1.57 2.32 -33.18
C TYR A 206 1.76 0.80 -33.17
N MET A 207 1.96 0.19 -34.34
CA MET A 207 2.31 -1.22 -34.48
C MET A 207 3.79 -1.40 -34.80
N ILE A 208 4.56 -1.83 -33.80
CA ILE A 208 6.02 -1.99 -33.91
C ILE A 208 6.37 -3.48 -34.02
N ASN A 209 7.25 -3.84 -34.95
CA ASN A 209 7.63 -5.24 -35.19
C ASN A 209 8.50 -5.82 -34.05
N ASP A 210 9.42 -5.00 -33.55
CA ASP A 210 10.47 -5.38 -32.61
C ASP A 210 10.05 -5.13 -31.15
N ILE A 211 10.20 -6.13 -30.30
CA ILE A 211 9.73 -6.07 -28.89
C ILE A 211 10.58 -5.11 -28.04
N PRO A 212 11.93 -5.14 -28.07
CA PRO A 212 12.75 -4.15 -27.40
C PRO A 212 12.37 -2.71 -27.75
N THR A 213 12.18 -2.43 -29.04
CA THR A 213 11.76 -1.10 -29.52
C THR A 213 10.37 -0.73 -28.99
N LEU A 214 9.43 -1.68 -29.01
CA LEU A 214 8.06 -1.51 -28.48
C LEU A 214 8.06 -1.19 -26.97
N LEU A 215 8.88 -1.89 -26.19
CA LEU A 215 9.03 -1.64 -24.75
C LEU A 215 9.72 -0.30 -24.48
N GLN A 216 10.72 0.07 -25.29
CA GLN A 216 11.36 1.37 -25.19
C GLN A 216 10.37 2.51 -25.50
N GLU A 217 9.56 2.38 -26.54
CA GLU A 217 8.51 3.36 -26.89
C GLU A 217 7.42 3.47 -25.82
N LEU A 218 7.10 2.37 -25.13
CA LEU A 218 6.22 2.40 -23.96
C LEU A 218 6.84 3.23 -22.82
N MET A 219 8.14 3.07 -22.56
CA MET A 219 8.85 3.78 -21.49
C MET A 219 9.05 5.28 -21.77
N GLN A 220 9.11 5.67 -23.05
CA GLN A 220 9.27 7.07 -23.45
C GLN A 220 8.06 7.95 -23.11
N SER A 221 6.85 7.39 -23.10
CA SER A 221 5.62 8.18 -22.88
C SER A 221 4.72 7.57 -21.80
N LYS A 222 4.40 8.39 -20.78
CA LYS A 222 3.50 8.00 -19.68
C LYS A 222 2.04 7.79 -20.12
N LYS A 223 1.66 8.21 -21.33
CA LYS A 223 0.30 8.11 -21.87
C LYS A 223 0.16 7.00 -22.92
N ARG A 224 1.01 5.97 -22.86
CA ARG A 224 0.94 4.79 -23.74
C ARG A 224 0.59 3.55 -22.93
N ALA A 225 -0.22 2.69 -23.53
CA ALA A 225 -0.60 1.39 -23.02
C ALA A 225 -0.18 0.33 -24.03
N LEU A 226 0.37 -0.79 -23.57
CA LEU A 226 0.81 -1.87 -24.44
C LEU A 226 -0.18 -3.04 -24.35
N PHE A 227 -0.69 -3.48 -25.49
CA PHE A 227 -1.44 -4.74 -25.59
C PHE A 227 -0.53 -5.86 -26.08
N TYR A 228 -0.06 -6.70 -25.16
CA TYR A 228 0.85 -7.80 -25.48
C TYR A 228 0.83 -8.92 -24.42
N LEU A 229 1.45 -10.06 -24.76
CA LEU A 229 1.59 -11.20 -23.85
C LEU A 229 2.57 -10.86 -22.71
N LEU A 230 2.09 -11.02 -21.48
CA LEU A 230 2.82 -10.65 -20.27
C LEU A 230 4.09 -11.49 -20.09
N GLU A 231 4.02 -12.76 -20.46
CA GLU A 231 5.13 -13.71 -20.42
C GLU A 231 6.31 -13.24 -21.26
N THR A 232 6.01 -12.61 -22.41
CA THR A 232 7.06 -12.09 -23.30
C THR A 232 7.67 -10.80 -22.76
N VAL A 233 6.91 -9.96 -22.06
CA VAL A 233 7.48 -8.76 -21.40
C VAL A 233 8.45 -9.19 -20.29
N TYR A 234 8.12 -10.25 -19.55
CA TYR A 234 8.96 -10.76 -18.46
C TYR A 234 10.26 -11.42 -18.89
N THR A 235 10.46 -11.71 -20.18
CA THR A 235 11.78 -12.17 -20.65
C THR A 235 12.83 -11.06 -20.68
N TYR A 236 12.42 -9.78 -20.53
CA TYR A 236 13.30 -8.61 -20.56
C TYR A 236 13.53 -8.04 -19.16
N PRO A 237 14.62 -8.45 -18.46
CA PRO A 237 14.83 -8.11 -17.07
C PRO A 237 15.02 -6.61 -16.80
N GLU A 238 15.43 -5.84 -17.80
CA GLU A 238 15.63 -4.39 -17.73
C GLU A 238 14.33 -3.60 -17.52
N TYR A 239 13.18 -4.16 -17.93
CA TYR A 239 11.86 -3.54 -17.77
C TYR A 239 11.09 -4.10 -16.57
N ASN A 240 11.67 -5.05 -15.83
CA ASN A 240 11.08 -5.56 -14.60
C ASN A 240 10.84 -4.40 -13.63
N CYS A 241 9.67 -4.40 -12.98
CA CYS A 241 9.23 -3.37 -12.03
C CYS A 241 8.93 -1.99 -12.64
N GLN A 242 9.27 -1.73 -13.91
CA GLN A 242 8.98 -0.47 -14.59
C GLN A 242 7.63 -0.51 -15.30
N ILE A 243 7.29 -1.69 -15.84
CA ILE A 243 6.01 -1.95 -16.49
C ILE A 243 5.09 -2.67 -15.51
N SER A 244 3.84 -2.28 -15.51
CA SER A 244 2.78 -2.84 -14.69
C SER A 244 1.60 -3.20 -15.57
N ALA A 245 1.03 -4.38 -15.38
CA ALA A 245 -0.20 -4.80 -16.05
C ALA A 245 -1.40 -4.32 -15.21
N PRO A 246 -2.14 -3.27 -15.63
CA PRO A 246 -3.30 -2.80 -14.91
C PRO A 246 -4.50 -3.75 -15.05
N TRP A 247 -4.49 -4.59 -16.09
CA TRP A 247 -5.45 -5.63 -16.33
C TRP A 247 -4.72 -6.89 -16.83
N ILE A 248 -5.27 -8.05 -16.49
CA ILE A 248 -4.85 -9.33 -17.05
C ILE A 248 -6.10 -9.89 -17.73
N SER A 249 -6.11 -9.92 -19.06
CA SER A 249 -7.24 -10.54 -19.75
C SER A 249 -7.07 -12.05 -19.66
N ASN A 250 -8.04 -12.72 -19.03
CA ASN A 250 -8.18 -14.17 -19.11
C ASN A 250 -8.76 -14.54 -20.48
N TYR A 251 -8.06 -14.20 -21.56
CA TYR A 251 -8.38 -14.77 -22.85
C TYR A 251 -7.78 -16.18 -22.86
N PRO A 252 -8.61 -17.23 -22.73
CA PRO A 252 -8.10 -18.59 -22.88
C PRO A 252 -7.51 -18.71 -24.29
N ASN A 253 -6.51 -19.57 -24.46
CA ASN A 253 -5.97 -20.03 -25.75
C ASN A 253 -4.76 -19.30 -26.36
N PHE A 254 -3.95 -18.55 -25.59
CA PHE A 254 -2.71 -17.98 -26.17
C PHE A 254 -1.58 -19.00 -26.35
N LEU A 255 -1.58 -20.07 -25.54
CA LEU A 255 -0.62 -21.16 -25.65
C LEU A 255 -1.35 -22.41 -26.10
N SER A 256 -1.17 -22.75 -27.37
CA SER A 256 -1.68 -23.98 -27.97
C SER A 256 -0.56 -24.70 -28.70
N MET A 257 -0.57 -26.03 -28.65
CA MET A 257 0.28 -26.84 -29.51
C MET A 257 -0.44 -27.07 -30.85
N ALA A 258 0.14 -26.58 -31.94
CA ALA A 258 -0.40 -26.78 -33.28
C ALA A 258 0.14 -28.06 -33.90
N PHE A 259 -0.76 -28.88 -34.44
CA PHE A 259 -0.41 -30.09 -35.19
C PHE A 259 -0.93 -29.99 -36.63
N PRO A 260 -0.26 -30.61 -37.61
CA PRO A 260 -0.83 -30.83 -38.93
C PRO A 260 -2.21 -31.52 -38.83
N LYS A 261 -3.15 -31.18 -39.73
CA LYS A 261 -4.56 -31.63 -39.64
C LYS A 261 -4.72 -33.14 -39.50
N SER A 262 -3.83 -33.93 -40.09
CA SER A 262 -3.84 -35.39 -40.09
C SER A 262 -2.70 -36.00 -39.26
N SER A 263 -2.15 -35.26 -38.30
CA SER A 263 -1.06 -35.78 -37.46
C SER A 263 -1.57 -36.87 -36.51
N PRO A 264 -1.03 -38.11 -36.56
CA PRO A 264 -1.41 -39.17 -35.62
C PRO A 264 -0.96 -38.86 -34.19
N TYR A 265 -0.02 -37.93 -34.01
CA TYR A 265 0.50 -37.55 -32.70
C TYR A 265 -0.42 -36.62 -31.91
N LYS A 266 -1.44 -36.02 -32.56
CA LYS A 266 -2.35 -35.08 -31.89
C LYS A 266 -3.02 -35.72 -30.69
N GLU A 267 -3.56 -36.93 -30.85
CA GLU A 267 -4.25 -37.65 -29.78
C GLU A 267 -3.30 -38.04 -28.65
N PHE A 268 -2.08 -38.46 -29.01
CA PHE A 268 -1.05 -38.80 -28.04
C PHE A 268 -0.65 -37.61 -27.14
N PHE A 269 -0.34 -36.46 -27.74
CA PHE A 269 0.01 -35.27 -26.97
C PHE A 269 -1.19 -34.70 -26.21
N GLN A 270 -2.40 -34.83 -26.75
CA GLN A 270 -3.61 -34.44 -26.05
C GLN A 270 -3.83 -35.30 -24.80
N PHE A 271 -3.65 -36.62 -24.90
CA PHE A 271 -3.70 -37.53 -23.76
C PHE A 271 -2.66 -37.15 -22.71
N LEU A 272 -1.39 -36.97 -23.11
CA LEU A 272 -0.34 -36.56 -22.19
C LEU A 272 -0.64 -35.21 -21.53
N LEU A 273 -1.18 -34.25 -22.28
CA LEU A 273 -1.51 -32.94 -21.72
C LEU A 273 -2.60 -33.04 -20.65
N TYR A 274 -3.62 -33.87 -20.86
CA TYR A 274 -4.64 -34.13 -19.84
C TYR A 274 -4.05 -34.83 -18.61
N GLU A 275 -3.24 -35.87 -18.80
CA GLU A 275 -2.57 -36.58 -17.71
C GLU A 275 -1.68 -35.64 -16.89
N HIS A 276 -0.95 -34.74 -17.55
CA HIS A 276 -0.07 -33.77 -16.89
C HIS A 276 -0.86 -32.66 -16.17
N LEU A 277 -2.00 -32.24 -16.72
CA LEU A 277 -2.88 -31.26 -16.05
C LEU A 277 -3.51 -31.82 -14.77
N GLU A 278 -3.72 -33.13 -14.69
CA GLU A 278 -4.21 -33.79 -13.46
C GLU A 278 -3.11 -33.92 -12.39
N GLN A 279 -1.84 -33.91 -12.79
CA GLN A 279 -0.73 -34.03 -11.84
C GLN A 279 -0.36 -32.67 -11.21
N PRO A 280 -0.30 -32.58 -9.86
CA PRO A 280 0.11 -31.35 -9.17
C PRO A 280 1.56 -30.95 -9.47
N LEU A 281 2.37 -31.86 -10.01
CA LEU A 281 3.75 -31.60 -10.39
C LEU A 281 3.85 -30.59 -11.54
N VAL A 282 2.93 -30.60 -12.52
CA VAL A 282 2.96 -29.62 -13.62
C VAL A 282 2.56 -28.24 -13.12
N ILE A 283 1.60 -28.16 -12.21
CA ILE A 283 1.30 -26.92 -11.50
C ILE A 283 2.55 -26.45 -10.75
N ALA A 284 3.26 -27.33 -10.06
CA ALA A 284 4.51 -26.98 -9.37
C ALA A 284 5.65 -26.56 -10.34
N VAL A 285 5.76 -27.16 -11.53
CA VAL A 285 6.74 -26.78 -12.55
C VAL A 285 6.37 -25.44 -13.20
N LEU A 286 5.10 -25.19 -13.50
CA LEU A 286 4.62 -23.90 -13.99
C LEU A 286 4.79 -22.82 -12.92
N LEU A 287 4.52 -23.15 -11.66
CA LEU A 287 4.79 -22.26 -10.54
C LEU A 287 6.29 -22.06 -10.34
N THR A 288 7.15 -23.07 -10.48
CA THR A 288 8.60 -22.85 -10.31
C THR A 288 9.21 -22.14 -11.50
N LEU A 289 8.87 -22.46 -12.76
CA LEU A 289 9.34 -21.69 -13.91
C LEU A 289 8.75 -20.27 -13.95
N GLY A 290 7.52 -20.09 -13.44
CA GLY A 290 6.86 -18.79 -13.32
C GLY A 290 7.26 -17.96 -12.09
N PHE A 291 7.60 -18.59 -10.96
CA PHE A 291 7.88 -17.93 -9.67
C PHE A 291 9.33 -18.05 -9.19
N ASN A 292 10.18 -18.90 -9.79
CA ASN A 292 11.61 -18.98 -9.46
C ASN A 292 12.42 -17.82 -10.08
N SER A 293 11.81 -16.64 -10.13
CA SER A 293 12.52 -15.38 -10.22
C SER A 293 12.26 -14.60 -8.92
N SER A 294 13.17 -14.73 -7.98
CA SER A 294 13.33 -13.86 -6.80
C SER A 294 13.22 -12.34 -7.12
N LYS A 295 13.35 -11.96 -8.40
CA LYS A 295 13.19 -10.62 -8.97
C LYS A 295 11.74 -10.16 -9.29
N ARG A 296 10.71 -11.01 -9.21
CA ARG A 296 9.31 -10.63 -9.51
C ARG A 296 8.56 -9.93 -8.36
N ARG A 297 9.22 -9.65 -7.23
CA ARG A 297 8.62 -9.01 -6.04
C ARG A 297 8.02 -7.62 -6.27
N CYS A 298 8.39 -6.93 -7.34
CA CYS A 298 7.82 -5.62 -7.66
C CYS A 298 6.42 -5.67 -8.27
N ILE A 299 5.99 -6.84 -8.75
CA ILE A 299 4.85 -6.97 -9.66
C ILE A 299 3.57 -7.31 -8.90
N ILE A 300 3.67 -8.01 -7.77
CA ILE A 300 2.53 -8.33 -6.92
C ILE A 300 2.36 -7.21 -5.89
N GLY A 301 1.90 -6.06 -6.38
CA GLY A 301 1.25 -5.02 -5.57
C GLY A 301 -0.27 -5.22 -5.50
N MET A 302 -0.77 -6.34 -6.02
CA MET A 302 -2.13 -6.80 -5.77
C MET A 302 -2.09 -7.60 -4.47
N SER A 303 -2.93 -7.23 -3.50
CA SER A 303 -3.06 -8.02 -2.27
C SER A 303 -3.38 -9.47 -2.66
N GLU A 304 -2.81 -10.44 -1.93
CA GLU A 304 -3.03 -11.88 -2.15
C GLU A 304 -4.52 -12.32 -2.11
N GLY A 305 -5.46 -11.40 -1.86
CA GLY A 305 -6.90 -11.64 -1.80
C GLY A 305 -7.69 -11.49 -3.10
N GLU A 306 -7.13 -10.95 -4.20
CA GLU A 306 -7.90 -10.72 -5.44
C GLU A 306 -7.73 -11.80 -6.52
N TYR A 307 -6.82 -12.76 -6.34
CA TYR A 307 -6.54 -13.81 -7.34
C TYR A 307 -7.49 -15.02 -7.31
N LEU A 308 -8.41 -15.12 -6.34
CA LEU A 308 -9.28 -16.28 -6.19
C LEU A 308 -10.77 -15.99 -6.46
N GLY A 309 -11.03 -15.09 -7.42
CA GLY A 309 -12.28 -15.09 -8.16
C GLY A 309 -12.28 -16.17 -9.24
N TYR A 310 -12.06 -17.44 -8.90
CA TYR A 310 -12.40 -18.53 -9.82
C TYR A 310 -13.92 -18.51 -9.98
N SER A 311 -14.39 -18.03 -11.13
CA SER A 311 -15.72 -18.37 -11.61
C SER A 311 -15.83 -19.90 -11.60
N ASN A 312 -16.79 -20.45 -10.86
CA ASN A 312 -17.12 -21.88 -10.86
C ASN A 312 -17.78 -22.32 -12.19
N GLU A 313 -17.64 -21.55 -13.27
CA GLU A 313 -18.08 -21.97 -14.58
C GLU A 313 -17.13 -23.05 -15.12
N PRO A 314 -17.68 -24.18 -15.61
CA PRO A 314 -16.87 -25.24 -16.21
C PRO A 314 -16.11 -24.67 -17.41
N ILE A 315 -14.78 -24.75 -17.36
CA ILE A 315 -13.88 -24.40 -18.47
C ILE A 315 -14.26 -25.28 -19.65
N THR A 316 -14.98 -24.71 -20.61
CA THR A 316 -15.41 -25.40 -21.83
C THR A 316 -14.32 -25.23 -22.87
N TYR A 317 -13.51 -26.29 -23.08
CA TYR A 317 -12.51 -26.31 -24.13
C TYR A 317 -13.21 -26.46 -25.50
N ARG A 318 -13.28 -25.37 -26.27
CA ARG A 318 -13.72 -25.42 -27.67
C ARG A 318 -12.52 -25.75 -28.55
N THR A 319 -12.56 -26.90 -29.21
CA THR A 319 -11.59 -27.25 -30.26
C THR A 319 -11.93 -26.47 -31.52
N VAL A 320 -11.09 -25.51 -31.90
CA VAL A 320 -11.20 -24.82 -33.18
C VAL A 320 -10.39 -25.62 -34.21
N THR A 321 -11.09 -26.30 -35.12
CA THR A 321 -10.48 -26.94 -36.29
C THR A 321 -10.40 -25.92 -37.43
N TYR A 322 -9.17 -25.55 -37.81
CA TYR A 322 -8.89 -24.77 -39.03
C TYR A 322 -8.77 -25.69 -40.25
#